data_AF-A0A7S2IGW7-F1
#
_entry.id   AF-A0A7S2IGW7-F1
#
_cell.length_a   1.000
_cell.length_b   1.000
_cell.length_c   1.000
_cell.angle_alpha   90.00
_cell.angle_beta   90.00
_cell.angle_gamma   90.00
#
_symmetry.space_group_name_H-M   'P 1'
#
loop_
_entity.id
_entity.type
_entity.pdbx_description
1 polymer ?
#
loop_
_entity_poly.entity_id
_entity_poly.type
_entity_poly.pdbx_seq_one_letter_code
_entity_poly.pdbx_strand_id
1 'polypeptide(L)'
;GRHEDEGDTTFMSKRKAVSLETDASSVVARTDKRLAELAQLRTEGVMDEVDYAEAKAKILRAERDELLGSTGVEERLASKAASRKFEAITCGDLAQDVCASGILATDHVIEVMRNCASAEQVAQGCSGLATLAERDVSRAALLAKGAVSVIVSSMTLHLTDSSVQAQGCTALGNCAVGEGEGLVRQEGLDAVLAAMAAHLSSTSVQSKGCRALGNLAFSEEGEAAVLGRGGAASIVEAMRRHPSDRETQEEACDALINLAGSDAGKKEIISLGAPAALEVASKAHALCSSVAECQACLGSAT
;
A
#
# COMPACT_ATOMS: atom_id res chain seq x y z
N GLY A 1 4.06 -13.96 -64.30
CA GLY A 1 2.77 -13.55 -63.73
C GLY A 1 2.71 -14.00 -62.29
N ARG A 2 2.93 -13.08 -61.36
CA ARG A 2 2.58 -13.18 -59.94
C ARG A 2 2.78 -11.79 -59.34
N HIS A 3 1.77 -10.95 -59.54
CA HIS A 3 1.60 -9.65 -58.87
C HIS A 3 0.10 -9.52 -58.58
N GLU A 4 -0.38 -10.33 -57.66
CA GLU A 4 -1.69 -10.14 -57.03
C GLU A 4 -1.50 -10.45 -55.54
N ASP A 5 -2.17 -9.64 -54.71
CA ASP A 5 -2.61 -9.96 -53.34
C ASP A 5 -1.91 -9.41 -52.09
N GLU A 6 -1.26 -8.24 -52.16
CA GLU A 6 -0.86 -7.48 -50.93
C GLU A 6 -1.71 -6.21 -50.66
N GLY A 7 -2.60 -5.84 -51.58
CA GLY A 7 -3.40 -4.61 -51.48
C GLY A 7 -4.69 -4.72 -50.66
N ASP A 8 -5.32 -5.90 -50.63
CA ASP A 8 -6.71 -6.05 -50.15
C ASP A 8 -6.81 -6.34 -48.63
N THR A 9 -5.83 -7.05 -48.08
CA THR A 9 -5.72 -7.34 -46.63
C THR A 9 -5.51 -6.07 -45.80
N THR A 10 -4.78 -5.09 -46.33
CA THR A 10 -4.53 -3.80 -45.68
C THR A 10 -5.78 -2.91 -45.66
N PHE A 11 -6.64 -3.00 -46.70
CA PHE A 11 -7.86 -2.19 -46.80
C PHE A 11 -8.99 -2.74 -45.91
N MET A 12 -9.17 -4.06 -45.86
CA MET A 12 -10.12 -4.71 -44.94
C MET A 12 -9.77 -4.46 -43.47
N SER A 13 -8.48 -4.47 -43.13
CA SER A 13 -7.99 -4.18 -41.78
C SER A 13 -8.32 -2.75 -41.32
N LYS A 14 -8.24 -1.77 -42.23
CA LYS A 14 -8.61 -0.37 -41.94
C LYS A 14 -10.11 -0.18 -41.73
N ARG A 15 -10.98 -0.81 -42.55
CA ARG A 15 -12.44 -0.74 -42.36
C ARG A 15 -12.88 -1.37 -41.05
N LYS A 16 -12.29 -2.52 -40.68
CA LYS A 16 -12.57 -3.18 -39.40
C LYS A 16 -12.18 -2.28 -38.23
N ALA A 17 -11.00 -1.64 -38.27
CA ALA A 17 -10.57 -0.69 -37.24
C ALA A 17 -11.54 0.51 -37.07
N VAL A 18 -12.02 1.10 -38.18
CA VAL A 18 -12.96 2.23 -38.15
C VAL A 18 -14.33 1.82 -37.57
N SER A 19 -14.83 0.64 -37.90
CA SER A 19 -16.09 0.13 -37.32
C SER A 19 -15.98 0.00 -35.81
N LEU A 20 -14.87 -0.56 -35.33
CA LEU A 20 -14.63 -0.77 -33.91
C LEU A 20 -14.43 0.55 -33.14
N GLU A 21 -13.78 1.55 -33.76
CA GLU A 21 -13.67 2.89 -33.18
C GLU A 21 -15.04 3.54 -32.99
N THR A 22 -15.96 3.28 -33.93
CA THR A 22 -17.33 3.80 -33.87
C THR A 22 -18.13 3.13 -32.76
N ASP A 23 -17.97 1.81 -32.59
CA ASP A 23 -18.64 1.03 -31.54
C ASP A 23 -18.15 1.43 -30.14
N ALA A 24 -16.84 1.56 -29.94
CA ALA A 24 -16.26 2.02 -28.67
C ALA A 24 -16.72 3.46 -28.32
N SER A 25 -16.76 4.36 -29.30
CA SER A 25 -17.24 5.74 -29.10
C SER A 25 -18.72 5.78 -28.69
N SER A 26 -19.53 4.86 -29.22
CA SER A 26 -20.94 4.70 -28.86
C SER A 26 -21.13 4.17 -27.42
N VAL A 27 -20.30 3.23 -26.99
CA VAL A 27 -20.30 2.73 -25.59
C VAL A 27 -19.98 3.87 -24.62
N VAL A 28 -18.92 4.63 -24.89
CA VAL A 28 -18.49 5.77 -24.05
C VAL A 28 -19.57 6.84 -23.94
N ALA A 29 -20.18 7.23 -25.07
CA ALA A 29 -21.24 8.24 -25.07
C ALA A 29 -22.48 7.82 -24.26
N ARG A 30 -22.83 6.52 -24.27
CA ARG A 30 -23.90 5.98 -23.43
C ARG A 30 -23.53 6.03 -21.94
N THR A 31 -22.29 5.74 -21.60
CA THR A 31 -21.80 5.79 -20.22
C THR A 31 -21.78 7.21 -19.67
N ASP A 32 -21.28 8.17 -20.45
CA ASP A 32 -21.26 9.60 -20.08
C ASP A 32 -22.67 10.12 -19.75
N LYS A 33 -23.67 9.73 -20.54
CA LYS A 33 -25.07 10.08 -20.28
C LYS A 33 -25.56 9.52 -18.94
N ARG A 34 -25.27 8.25 -18.64
CA ARG A 34 -25.68 7.60 -17.38
C ARG A 34 -24.99 8.22 -16.16
N LEU A 35 -23.72 8.62 -16.29
CA LEU A 35 -22.98 9.29 -15.23
C LEU A 35 -23.52 10.70 -14.95
N ALA A 36 -23.92 11.43 -16.00
CA ALA A 36 -24.56 12.73 -15.86
C ALA A 36 -25.91 12.63 -15.13
N GLU A 37 -26.74 11.64 -15.49
CA GLU A 37 -28.02 11.34 -14.82
C GLU A 37 -27.79 10.96 -13.34
N LEU A 38 -26.77 10.14 -13.05
CA LEU A 38 -26.41 9.75 -11.68
C LEU A 38 -25.94 10.95 -10.84
N ALA A 39 -25.13 11.84 -11.44
CA ALA A 39 -24.66 13.06 -10.78
C ALA A 39 -25.84 13.99 -10.46
N GLN A 40 -26.82 14.07 -11.35
CA GLN A 40 -28.04 14.84 -11.11
C GLN A 40 -28.83 14.30 -9.90
N LEU A 41 -29.01 12.99 -9.80
CA LEU A 41 -29.71 12.36 -8.65
C LEU A 41 -29.02 12.64 -7.31
N ARG A 42 -27.68 12.70 -7.29
CA ARG A 42 -26.92 13.11 -6.10
C ARG A 42 -27.16 14.59 -5.77
N THR A 43 -27.11 15.48 -6.77
CA THR A 43 -27.35 16.92 -6.54
C THR A 43 -28.76 17.22 -6.07
N GLU A 44 -29.73 16.39 -6.44
CA GLU A 44 -31.12 16.48 -5.98
C GLU A 44 -31.35 15.85 -4.60
N GLY A 45 -30.30 15.30 -3.96
CA GLY A 45 -30.37 14.68 -2.63
C GLY A 45 -31.12 13.35 -2.60
N VAL A 46 -31.34 12.72 -3.76
CA VAL A 46 -32.08 11.47 -3.91
C VAL A 46 -31.23 10.25 -3.50
N MET A 47 -29.91 10.42 -3.45
CA MET A 47 -28.93 9.36 -3.23
C MET A 47 -27.80 9.87 -2.36
N ASP A 48 -27.42 9.10 -1.34
CA ASP A 48 -26.29 9.45 -0.48
C ASP A 48 -24.94 9.16 -1.17
N GLU A 49 -23.86 9.61 -0.54
CA GLU A 49 -22.50 9.48 -1.09
C GLU A 49 -22.07 8.03 -1.32
N VAL A 50 -22.53 7.11 -0.47
CA VAL A 50 -22.15 5.69 -0.52
C VAL A 50 -22.86 5.01 -1.68
N ASP A 51 -24.18 5.22 -1.79
CA ASP A 51 -25.00 4.71 -2.87
C ASP A 51 -24.59 5.30 -4.23
N TYR A 52 -24.21 6.58 -4.26
CA TYR A 52 -23.68 7.25 -5.46
C TYR A 52 -22.36 6.62 -5.91
N ALA A 53 -21.44 6.38 -4.99
CA ALA A 53 -20.16 5.75 -5.29
C ALA A 53 -20.34 4.31 -5.82
N GLU A 54 -21.23 3.52 -5.20
CA GLU A 54 -21.49 2.15 -5.63
C GLU A 54 -22.17 2.11 -7.02
N ALA A 55 -23.15 2.97 -7.26
CA ALA A 55 -23.84 3.07 -8.55
C ALA A 55 -22.90 3.55 -9.67
N LYS A 56 -22.02 4.52 -9.38
CA LYS A 56 -20.99 5.00 -10.30
C LYS A 56 -20.02 3.89 -10.67
N ALA A 57 -19.56 3.10 -9.69
CA ALA A 57 -18.67 1.98 -9.92
C ALA A 57 -19.31 0.88 -10.78
N LYS A 58 -20.59 0.57 -10.59
CA LYS A 58 -21.34 -0.40 -11.42
C LYS A 58 -21.44 0.04 -12.88
N ILE A 59 -21.70 1.33 -13.13
CA ILE A 59 -21.76 1.89 -14.49
C ILE A 59 -20.41 1.75 -15.20
N LEU A 60 -19.32 2.12 -14.53
CA LEU A 60 -17.96 2.06 -15.10
C LEU A 60 -17.48 0.62 -15.32
N ARG A 61 -17.85 -0.33 -14.44
CA ARG A 61 -17.55 -1.76 -14.65
C ARG A 61 -18.28 -2.31 -15.86
N ALA A 62 -19.54 -1.95 -16.05
CA ALA A 62 -20.31 -2.39 -17.23
C ALA A 62 -19.73 -1.83 -18.54
N GLU A 63 -19.29 -0.56 -18.54
CA GLU A 63 -18.57 0.04 -19.68
C GLU A 63 -17.29 -0.75 -20.02
N ARG A 64 -16.48 -1.04 -19.01
CA ARG A 64 -15.26 -1.83 -19.17
C ARG A 64 -15.56 -3.21 -19.75
N ASP A 65 -16.55 -3.92 -19.21
CA ASP A 65 -16.88 -5.28 -19.65
C ASP A 65 -17.45 -5.30 -21.08
N GLU A 66 -18.20 -4.26 -21.49
CA GLU A 66 -18.70 -4.11 -22.87
C GLU A 66 -17.57 -3.76 -23.86
N LEU A 67 -16.60 -2.93 -23.45
CA LEU A 67 -15.42 -2.61 -24.25
C LEU A 67 -14.46 -3.81 -24.38
N LEU A 68 -14.31 -4.61 -23.33
CA LEU A 68 -13.50 -5.83 -23.35
C LEU A 68 -14.19 -6.97 -24.14
N GLY A 69 -15.52 -7.05 -24.08
CA GLY A 69 -16.31 -8.04 -24.81
C GLY A 69 -16.41 -7.76 -26.32
N SER A 70 -16.18 -6.51 -26.75
CA SER A 70 -16.38 -6.12 -28.14
C SER A 70 -15.17 -6.37 -29.06
N THR A 71 -13.92 -6.47 -28.58
CA THR A 71 -12.78 -6.87 -29.46
C THR A 71 -11.52 -7.37 -28.77
N GLY A 72 -11.00 -8.51 -29.26
CA GLY A 72 -9.61 -8.97 -29.03
C GLY A 72 -8.56 -8.24 -29.88
N VAL A 73 -8.45 -6.92 -29.76
CA VAL A 73 -7.35 -6.14 -30.35
C VAL A 73 -6.96 -5.03 -29.38
N GLU A 74 -6.03 -5.37 -28.49
CA GLU A 74 -5.61 -4.61 -27.30
C GLU A 74 -4.89 -3.28 -27.60
N GLU A 75 -4.57 -2.96 -28.86
CA GLU A 75 -3.46 -2.03 -29.11
C GLU A 75 -3.80 -0.72 -29.84
N ARG A 76 -5.04 -0.52 -30.34
CA ARG A 76 -5.38 0.73 -31.08
C ARG A 76 -6.69 1.43 -30.67
N LEU A 77 -7.66 0.70 -30.13
CA LEU A 77 -8.84 1.31 -29.49
C LEU A 77 -8.53 1.88 -28.11
N ALA A 78 -7.48 1.33 -27.48
CA ALA A 78 -6.76 1.97 -26.38
C ALA A 78 -6.50 3.44 -26.73
N SER A 79 -5.90 3.77 -27.87
CA SER A 79 -5.45 5.15 -28.19
C SER A 79 -6.51 6.27 -28.12
N LYS A 80 -7.80 6.04 -28.42
CA LYS A 80 -8.87 7.08 -28.35
C LYS A 80 -9.66 7.06 -27.03
N ALA A 81 -9.83 5.90 -26.40
CA ALA A 81 -10.33 5.79 -25.03
C ALA A 81 -9.28 6.24 -23.99
N ALA A 82 -8.00 6.02 -24.31
CA ALA A 82 -6.79 6.47 -23.63
C ALA A 82 -6.70 7.98 -23.56
N SER A 83 -7.12 8.69 -24.62
CA SER A 83 -7.03 10.15 -24.66
C SER A 83 -8.00 10.86 -23.70
N ARG A 84 -8.95 10.13 -23.07
CA ARG A 84 -9.90 10.72 -22.09
C ARG A 84 -9.79 10.21 -20.66
N LYS A 85 -9.02 9.15 -20.33
CA LYS A 85 -8.99 8.73 -18.92
C LYS A 85 -7.73 8.10 -18.34
N PHE A 86 -6.85 7.38 -19.06
CA PHE A 86 -5.97 6.48 -18.30
C PHE A 86 -4.63 6.05 -18.90
N GLU A 87 -4.19 6.52 -20.08
CA GLU A 87 -2.81 6.29 -20.54
C GLU A 87 -2.04 7.60 -20.60
N ALA A 88 -1.31 7.92 -19.53
CA ALA A 88 0.04 8.51 -19.58
C ALA A 88 0.58 8.79 -18.17
N ILE A 89 0.45 7.84 -17.24
CA ILE A 89 1.44 7.70 -16.17
C ILE A 89 1.89 6.25 -16.27
N THR A 90 2.83 6.05 -17.19
CA THR A 90 3.67 4.86 -17.17
C THR A 90 4.34 4.76 -15.80
N CYS A 91 4.55 3.51 -15.37
CA CYS A 91 5.12 2.99 -14.12
C CYS A 91 6.26 3.78 -13.39
N GLY A 92 6.83 4.84 -13.98
CA GLY A 92 7.77 5.76 -13.34
C GLY A 92 7.16 7.05 -12.78
N ASP A 93 5.98 7.48 -13.25
CA ASP A 93 5.49 8.84 -13.01
C ASP A 93 4.59 8.95 -11.76
N LEU A 94 4.03 7.86 -11.21
CA LEU A 94 3.16 7.95 -10.02
C LEU A 94 3.95 8.41 -8.78
N ALA A 95 5.21 8.02 -8.63
CA ALA A 95 6.07 8.52 -7.56
C ALA A 95 6.53 9.98 -7.79
N GLN A 96 6.69 10.42 -9.05
CA GLN A 96 7.10 11.78 -9.38
C GLN A 96 5.93 12.78 -9.33
N ASP A 97 4.72 12.41 -9.75
CA ASP A 97 3.54 13.27 -9.69
C ASP A 97 2.95 13.37 -8.27
N VAL A 98 3.09 12.33 -7.45
CA VAL A 98 2.80 12.38 -6.01
C VAL A 98 3.68 13.42 -5.30
N CYS A 99 4.90 13.67 -5.79
CA CYS A 99 5.79 14.71 -5.26
C CYS A 99 5.42 16.13 -5.73
N ALA A 100 4.71 16.29 -6.86
CA ALA A 100 4.44 17.59 -7.48
C ALA A 100 3.08 18.23 -7.08
N SER A 101 2.12 17.48 -6.52
CA SER A 101 0.80 18.03 -6.14
C SER A 101 0.15 17.30 -4.96
N GLY A 102 0.67 17.53 -3.76
CA GLY A 102 0.40 16.80 -2.50
C GLY A 102 -1.01 16.81 -1.89
N ILE A 103 -2.08 17.12 -2.63
CA ILE A 103 -3.49 16.98 -2.15
C ILE A 103 -4.36 16.24 -3.19
N LEU A 104 -4.21 16.55 -4.49
CA LEU A 104 -4.98 15.90 -5.57
C LEU A 104 -4.54 14.44 -5.78
N ALA A 105 -3.27 14.12 -5.51
CA ALA A 105 -2.75 12.76 -5.61
C ALA A 105 -3.35 11.82 -4.55
N THR A 106 -3.72 12.33 -3.37
CA THR A 106 -4.20 11.49 -2.25
C THR A 106 -5.56 10.85 -2.54
N ASP A 107 -6.51 11.62 -3.06
CA ASP A 107 -7.82 11.09 -3.45
C ASP A 107 -7.68 10.08 -4.58
N HIS A 108 -6.80 10.36 -5.55
CA HIS A 108 -6.55 9.47 -6.67
C HIS A 108 -5.94 8.15 -6.22
N VAL A 109 -4.87 8.18 -5.40
CA VAL A 109 -4.22 6.95 -4.90
C VAL A 109 -5.18 6.12 -4.06
N ILE A 110 -5.99 6.76 -3.20
CA ILE A 110 -7.00 6.08 -2.38
C ILE A 110 -8.10 5.47 -3.26
N GLU A 111 -8.60 6.17 -4.27
CA GLU A 111 -9.62 5.67 -5.20
C GLU A 111 -9.07 4.53 -6.07
N VAL A 112 -7.82 4.61 -6.52
CA VAL A 112 -7.11 3.55 -7.23
C VAL A 112 -7.01 2.32 -6.34
N MET A 113 -6.50 2.44 -5.10
CA MET A 113 -6.39 1.29 -4.18
C MET A 113 -7.75 0.66 -3.85
N ARG A 114 -8.84 1.43 -3.75
CA ARG A 114 -10.19 0.90 -3.52
C ARG A 114 -10.78 0.15 -4.73
N ASN A 115 -10.35 0.49 -5.94
CA ASN A 115 -10.92 -0.05 -7.18
C ASN A 115 -9.98 -1.02 -7.91
N CYS A 116 -8.72 -1.11 -7.51
CA CYS A 116 -7.71 -1.97 -8.11
C CYS A 116 -7.86 -3.43 -7.69
N ALA A 117 -7.57 -4.34 -8.62
CA ALA A 117 -7.61 -5.78 -8.41
C ALA A 117 -6.22 -6.44 -8.41
N SER A 118 -5.18 -5.77 -8.95
CA SER A 118 -3.83 -6.36 -9.02
C SER A 118 -2.97 -5.94 -7.82
N ALA A 119 -2.24 -6.92 -7.28
CA ALA A 119 -1.37 -6.70 -6.12
C ALA A 119 -0.25 -5.69 -6.40
N GLU A 120 0.23 -5.62 -7.65
CA GLU A 120 1.24 -4.64 -8.08
C GLU A 120 0.73 -3.19 -7.93
N GLN A 121 -0.48 -2.89 -8.42
CA GLN A 121 -1.07 -1.55 -8.31
C GLN A 121 -1.32 -1.18 -6.84
N VAL A 122 -1.76 -2.15 -6.03
CA VAL A 122 -1.96 -1.95 -4.59
C VAL A 122 -0.62 -1.68 -3.88
N ALA A 123 0.45 -2.40 -4.23
CA ALA A 123 1.77 -2.18 -3.65
C ALA A 123 2.32 -0.78 -4.01
N GLN A 124 2.14 -0.34 -5.26
CA GLN A 124 2.50 1.00 -5.70
C GLN A 124 1.69 2.07 -4.98
N GLY A 125 0.38 1.86 -4.81
CA GLY A 125 -0.49 2.74 -4.04
C GLY A 125 -0.01 2.89 -2.59
N CYS A 126 0.26 1.77 -1.90
CA CYS A 126 0.86 1.79 -0.55
C CYS A 126 2.18 2.57 -0.52
N SER A 127 3.05 2.37 -1.51
CA SER A 127 4.32 3.11 -1.60
C SER A 127 4.09 4.62 -1.76
N GLY A 128 3.16 5.04 -2.62
CA GLY A 128 2.81 6.45 -2.79
C GLY A 128 2.25 7.08 -1.51
N LEU A 129 1.37 6.36 -0.81
CA LEU A 129 0.86 6.80 0.50
C LEU A 129 1.98 6.91 1.54
N ALA A 130 2.94 5.98 1.54
CA ALA A 130 4.08 6.02 2.45
C ALA A 130 4.93 7.28 2.24
N THR A 131 5.27 7.62 0.99
CA THR A 131 6.01 8.85 0.65
C THR A 131 5.25 10.10 1.07
N LEU A 132 3.93 10.14 0.87
CA LEU A 132 3.11 11.27 1.33
C LEU A 132 3.07 11.36 2.87
N ALA A 133 3.02 10.23 3.57
CA ALA A 133 2.96 10.18 5.03
C ALA A 133 4.27 10.61 5.72
N GLU A 134 5.40 10.67 5.01
CA GLU A 134 6.67 11.21 5.55
C GLU A 134 6.57 12.71 5.85
N ARG A 135 5.67 13.44 5.17
CA ARG A 135 5.51 14.88 5.33
C ARG A 135 4.31 15.19 6.22
N ASP A 136 4.54 15.93 7.31
CA ASP A 136 3.49 16.21 8.32
C ASP A 136 2.22 16.85 7.72
N VAL A 137 2.36 17.81 6.80
CA VAL A 137 1.22 18.48 6.13
C VAL A 137 0.37 17.51 5.32
N SER A 138 1.00 16.52 4.69
CA SER A 138 0.32 15.50 3.88
C SER A 138 -0.27 14.38 4.73
N ARG A 139 0.35 14.06 5.89
CA ARG A 139 -0.13 13.04 6.83
C ARG A 139 -1.52 13.38 7.37
N ALA A 140 -1.76 14.60 7.86
CA ALA A 140 -3.07 14.99 8.37
C ALA A 140 -4.19 14.83 7.32
N ALA A 141 -3.91 15.23 6.07
CA ALA A 141 -4.86 15.08 4.96
C ALA A 141 -5.12 13.61 4.59
N LEU A 142 -4.08 12.76 4.63
CA LEU A 142 -4.21 11.31 4.43
C LEU A 142 -5.12 10.66 5.47
N LEU A 143 -4.88 10.99 6.75
CA LEU A 143 -5.66 10.46 7.87
C LEU A 143 -7.13 10.87 7.74
N ALA A 144 -7.40 12.15 7.45
CA ALA A 144 -8.77 12.66 7.23
C ALA A 144 -9.50 11.98 6.06
N LYS A 145 -8.77 11.44 5.07
CA LYS A 145 -9.33 10.74 3.91
C LYS A 145 -9.45 9.21 4.11
N GLY A 146 -9.13 8.71 5.30
CA GLY A 146 -9.24 7.30 5.65
C GLY A 146 -8.14 6.44 5.03
N ALA A 147 -6.94 6.98 4.83
CA ALA A 147 -5.81 6.24 4.25
C ALA A 147 -5.46 4.98 5.06
N VAL A 148 -5.49 5.04 6.40
CA VAL A 148 -5.20 3.89 7.28
C VAL A 148 -6.13 2.72 6.97
N SER A 149 -7.44 2.94 6.94
CA SER A 149 -8.43 1.91 6.62
C SER A 149 -8.22 1.27 5.25
N VAL A 150 -7.86 2.08 4.25
CA VAL A 150 -7.58 1.58 2.88
C VAL A 150 -6.30 0.76 2.82
N ILE A 151 -5.24 1.18 3.52
CA ILE A 151 -4.00 0.42 3.62
C ILE A 151 -4.26 -0.93 4.31
N VAL A 152 -4.97 -0.92 5.45
CA VAL A 152 -5.32 -2.13 6.21
C VAL A 152 -6.16 -3.10 5.37
N SER A 153 -7.18 -2.59 4.68
CA SER A 153 -8.03 -3.41 3.81
C SER A 153 -7.22 -4.02 2.67
N SER A 154 -6.30 -3.25 2.08
CA SER A 154 -5.41 -3.69 1.01
C SER A 154 -4.44 -4.78 1.48
N MET A 155 -3.82 -4.59 2.63
CA MET A 155 -2.94 -5.59 3.25
C MET A 155 -3.71 -6.87 3.60
N THR A 156 -4.94 -6.76 4.07
CA THR A 156 -5.80 -7.92 4.38
C THR A 156 -6.16 -8.70 3.12
N LEU A 157 -6.56 -8.02 2.05
CA LEU A 157 -6.95 -8.65 0.78
C LEU A 157 -5.75 -9.33 0.09
N HIS A 158 -4.56 -8.75 0.21
CA HIS A 158 -3.33 -9.23 -0.42
C HIS A 158 -2.34 -9.79 0.61
N LEU A 159 -2.83 -10.52 1.61
CA LEU A 159 -2.02 -11.07 2.70
C LEU A 159 -0.84 -11.92 2.20
N THR A 160 -0.98 -12.61 1.06
CA THR A 160 0.06 -13.46 0.48
C THR A 160 1.05 -12.73 -0.42
N ASP A 161 0.86 -11.43 -0.67
CA ASP A 161 1.77 -10.62 -1.51
C ASP A 161 2.76 -9.84 -0.65
N SER A 162 4.02 -10.24 -0.67
CA SER A 162 5.07 -9.64 0.17
C SER A 162 5.33 -8.17 -0.16
N SER A 163 5.10 -7.75 -1.41
CA SER A 163 5.32 -6.35 -1.82
C SER A 163 4.24 -5.45 -1.25
N VAL A 164 2.96 -5.86 -1.34
CA VAL A 164 1.86 -5.14 -0.69
C VAL A 164 2.07 -5.07 0.82
N GLN A 165 2.45 -6.17 1.45
CA GLN A 165 2.70 -6.20 2.90
C GLN A 165 3.84 -5.28 3.32
N ALA A 166 4.96 -5.30 2.61
CA ALA A 166 6.11 -4.45 2.90
C ALA A 166 5.75 -2.96 2.78
N GLN A 167 5.16 -2.56 1.65
CA GLN A 167 4.79 -1.15 1.44
C GLN A 167 3.66 -0.70 2.36
N GLY A 168 2.71 -1.58 2.68
CA GLY A 168 1.67 -1.33 3.67
C GLY A 168 2.25 -1.07 5.07
N CYS A 169 3.20 -1.88 5.54
CA CYS A 169 3.90 -1.65 6.81
C CYS A 169 4.62 -0.30 6.81
N THR A 170 5.28 0.06 5.71
CA THR A 170 5.96 1.37 5.56
C THR A 170 4.94 2.52 5.67
N ALA A 171 3.82 2.43 4.95
CA ALA A 171 2.78 3.45 4.96
C ALA A 171 2.14 3.62 6.35
N LEU A 172 1.80 2.51 7.02
CA LEU A 172 1.25 2.55 8.38
C LEU A 172 2.27 3.11 9.38
N GLY A 173 3.53 2.69 9.30
CA GLY A 173 4.60 3.21 10.16
C GLY A 173 4.80 4.71 10.01
N ASN A 174 4.73 5.25 8.79
CA ASN A 174 4.83 6.68 8.54
C ASN A 174 3.56 7.44 9.01
N CYS A 175 2.39 6.82 8.91
CA CYS A 175 1.14 7.36 9.45
C CYS A 175 1.08 7.36 10.99
N ALA A 176 1.84 6.47 11.65
CA ALA A 176 1.87 6.34 13.11
C ALA A 176 2.60 7.48 13.83
N VAL A 177 3.16 8.46 13.11
CA VAL A 177 3.89 9.58 13.70
C VAL A 177 2.97 10.77 13.98
N GLY A 178 2.94 11.24 15.23
CA GLY A 178 2.14 12.39 15.66
C GLY A 178 0.65 12.05 15.81
N GLU A 179 -0.24 12.86 15.25
CA GLU A 179 -1.70 12.71 15.45
C GLU A 179 -2.29 11.40 14.90
N GLY A 180 -1.58 10.72 13.99
CA GLY A 180 -2.02 9.44 13.42
C GLY A 180 -1.72 8.21 14.27
N GLU A 181 -0.88 8.33 15.30
CA GLU A 181 -0.47 7.22 16.17
C GLU A 181 -1.67 6.46 16.73
N GLY A 182 -2.64 7.18 17.30
CA GLY A 182 -3.83 6.56 17.89
C GLY A 182 -4.70 5.82 16.89
N LEU A 183 -4.82 6.33 15.66
CA LEU A 183 -5.60 5.71 14.59
C LEU A 183 -4.92 4.43 14.09
N VAL A 184 -3.62 4.50 13.81
CA VAL A 184 -2.85 3.33 13.35
C VAL A 184 -2.78 2.26 14.45
N ARG A 185 -2.69 2.64 15.72
CA ARG A 185 -2.76 1.70 16.84
C ARG A 185 -4.10 0.97 16.93
N GLN A 186 -5.22 1.63 16.59
CA GLN A 186 -6.54 1.03 16.63
C GLN A 186 -6.83 0.12 15.42
N GLU A 187 -6.39 0.52 14.22
CA GLU A 187 -6.78 -0.16 12.97
C GLU A 187 -5.62 -0.90 12.28
N GLY A 188 -4.39 -0.41 12.41
CA GLY A 188 -3.23 -0.85 11.64
C GLY A 188 -2.30 -1.83 12.34
N LEU A 189 -2.24 -1.82 13.68
CA LEU A 189 -1.30 -2.66 14.44
C LEU A 189 -1.48 -4.16 14.15
N ASP A 190 -2.72 -4.66 14.14
CA ASP A 190 -3.00 -6.06 13.84
C ASP A 190 -2.62 -6.43 12.39
N ALA A 191 -2.74 -5.48 11.45
CA ALA A 191 -2.35 -5.68 10.05
C ALA A 191 -0.82 -5.81 9.90
N VAL A 192 -0.04 -5.00 10.64
CA VAL A 192 1.43 -5.12 10.67
C VAL A 192 1.86 -6.47 11.24
N LEU A 193 1.24 -6.91 12.35
CA LEU A 193 1.55 -8.21 12.96
C LEU A 193 1.17 -9.37 12.03
N ALA A 194 0.01 -9.30 11.36
CA ALA A 194 -0.42 -10.30 10.40
C ALA A 194 0.53 -10.38 9.18
N ALA A 195 1.00 -9.24 8.69
CA ALA A 195 1.98 -9.16 7.60
C ALA A 195 3.28 -9.86 7.96
N MET A 196 3.85 -9.55 9.13
CA MET A 196 5.07 -10.18 9.63
C MET A 196 4.90 -11.69 9.84
N ALA A 197 3.74 -12.12 10.35
CA ALA A 197 3.45 -13.54 10.56
C ALA A 197 3.27 -14.31 9.22
N ALA A 198 2.68 -13.69 8.21
CA ALA A 198 2.49 -14.30 6.89
C ALA A 198 3.79 -14.41 6.08
N HIS A 199 4.76 -13.51 6.31
CA HIS A 199 5.98 -13.37 5.50
C HIS A 199 7.26 -13.53 6.32
N LEU A 200 7.35 -14.61 7.09
CA LEU A 200 8.49 -14.89 7.97
C LEU A 200 9.85 -14.96 7.25
N SER A 201 9.87 -15.29 5.95
CA SER A 201 11.09 -15.39 5.14
C SER A 201 11.45 -14.11 4.38
N SER A 202 10.58 -13.09 4.37
CA SER A 202 10.84 -11.85 3.64
C SER A 202 11.50 -10.82 4.54
N THR A 203 12.82 -10.62 4.36
CA THR A 203 13.56 -9.58 5.13
C THR A 203 12.91 -8.21 4.97
N SER A 204 12.43 -7.85 3.78
CA SER A 204 11.76 -6.56 3.54
C SER A 204 10.47 -6.39 4.36
N VAL A 205 9.64 -7.42 4.49
CA VAL A 205 8.43 -7.33 5.34
C VAL A 205 8.82 -7.28 6.82
N GLN A 206 9.83 -8.06 7.22
CA GLN A 206 10.29 -8.08 8.61
C GLN A 206 10.92 -6.74 9.04
N SER A 207 11.82 -6.16 8.25
CA SER A 207 12.46 -4.87 8.56
C SER A 207 11.45 -3.73 8.62
N LYS A 208 10.60 -3.58 7.57
CA LYS A 208 9.54 -2.56 7.52
C LYS A 208 8.47 -2.76 8.60
N GLY A 209 8.17 -4.01 8.95
CA GLY A 209 7.27 -4.35 10.05
C GLY A 209 7.85 -3.94 11.41
N CYS A 210 9.11 -4.26 11.68
CA CYS A 210 9.81 -3.84 12.90
C CYS A 210 9.80 -2.32 13.04
N ARG A 211 10.13 -1.59 11.97
CA ARG A 211 10.07 -0.12 11.97
C ARG A 211 8.69 0.42 12.31
N ALA A 212 7.64 -0.13 11.70
CA ALA A 212 6.27 0.29 11.95
C ALA A 212 5.86 0.05 13.41
N LEU A 213 6.23 -1.09 13.99
CA LEU A 213 6.01 -1.38 15.41
C LEU A 213 6.83 -0.45 16.32
N GLY A 214 8.07 -0.13 15.94
CA GLY A 214 8.92 0.82 16.67
C GLY A 214 8.33 2.22 16.72
N ASN A 215 7.79 2.71 15.60
CA ASN A 215 7.08 4.00 15.54
C ASN A 215 5.82 4.00 16.41
N LEU A 216 5.06 2.90 16.40
CA LEU A 216 3.87 2.73 17.24
C LEU A 216 4.20 2.61 18.73
N ALA A 217 5.41 2.20 19.08
CA ALA A 217 5.87 2.01 20.46
C ALA A 217 6.54 3.26 21.06
N PHE A 218 6.51 4.41 20.38
CA PHE A 218 7.24 5.60 20.84
C PHE A 218 6.62 6.27 22.08
N SER A 219 5.31 6.14 22.28
CA SER A 219 4.58 6.62 23.46
C SER A 219 4.38 5.51 24.49
N GLU A 220 4.04 5.85 25.74
CA GLU A 220 3.74 4.86 26.79
C GLU A 220 2.50 4.02 26.44
N GLU A 221 1.45 4.64 25.90
CA GLU A 221 0.25 3.94 25.43
C GLU A 221 0.55 3.05 24.22
N GLY A 222 1.44 3.52 23.35
CA GLY A 222 1.96 2.81 22.19
C GLY A 222 2.74 1.56 22.59
N GLU A 223 3.71 1.72 23.49
CA GLU A 223 4.48 0.63 24.10
C GLU A 223 3.54 -0.43 24.66
N ALA A 224 2.61 -0.04 25.54
CA ALA A 224 1.67 -0.97 26.16
C ALA A 224 0.80 -1.71 25.12
N ALA A 225 0.39 -1.04 24.05
CA ALA A 225 -0.42 -1.64 23.00
C ALA A 225 0.38 -2.65 22.14
N VAL A 226 1.62 -2.32 21.79
CA VAL A 226 2.48 -3.21 21.01
C VAL A 226 2.89 -4.43 21.85
N LEU A 227 3.24 -4.26 23.12
CA LEU A 227 3.50 -5.36 24.06
C LEU A 227 2.26 -6.25 24.23
N GLY A 228 1.10 -5.65 24.53
CA GLY A 228 -0.14 -6.36 24.79
C GLY A 228 -0.66 -7.21 23.61
N ARG A 229 -0.17 -6.96 22.39
CA ARG A 229 -0.49 -7.75 21.18
C ARG A 229 0.64 -8.68 20.72
N GLY A 230 1.69 -8.84 21.52
CA GLY A 230 2.81 -9.73 21.21
C GLY A 230 3.79 -9.17 20.19
N GLY A 231 3.84 -7.85 20.00
CA GLY A 231 4.76 -7.21 19.06
C GLY A 231 6.23 -7.47 19.38
N ALA A 232 6.60 -7.51 20.67
CA ALA A 232 7.95 -7.87 21.09
C ALA A 232 8.35 -9.28 20.62
N ALA A 233 7.44 -10.25 20.70
CA ALA A 233 7.69 -11.62 20.24
C ALA A 233 7.92 -11.67 18.73
N SER A 234 7.12 -10.94 17.96
CA SER A 234 7.28 -10.81 16.50
C SER A 234 8.63 -10.20 16.12
N ILE A 235 9.06 -9.14 16.81
CA ILE A 235 10.36 -8.48 16.56
C ILE A 235 11.53 -9.41 16.88
N VAL A 236 11.50 -10.10 18.03
CA VAL A 236 12.57 -11.05 18.40
C VAL A 236 12.62 -12.22 17.43
N GLU A 237 11.49 -12.70 16.94
CA GLU A 237 11.46 -13.75 15.91
C GLU A 237 12.03 -13.28 14.58
N ALA A 238 11.75 -12.04 14.16
CA ALA A 238 12.36 -11.44 12.98
C ALA A 238 13.89 -11.42 13.08
N MET A 239 14.42 -11.00 14.23
CA MET A 239 15.87 -11.00 14.49
C MET A 239 16.48 -12.40 14.38
N ARG A 240 15.80 -13.41 14.92
CA ARG A 240 16.28 -14.80 14.90
C ARG A 240 16.30 -15.42 13.51
N ARG A 241 15.30 -15.09 12.69
CA ARG A 241 15.18 -15.61 11.32
C ARG A 241 16.15 -14.97 10.36
N HIS A 242 16.49 -13.70 10.59
CA HIS A 242 17.31 -12.90 9.69
C HIS A 242 18.57 -12.35 10.37
N PRO A 243 19.43 -13.19 10.98
CA PRO A 243 20.58 -12.74 11.75
C PRO A 243 21.63 -12.03 10.88
N SER A 244 21.68 -12.33 9.59
CA SER A 244 22.63 -11.74 8.63
C SER A 244 22.08 -10.53 7.88
N ASP A 245 20.79 -10.21 8.03
CA ASP A 245 20.19 -9.06 7.36
C ASP A 245 20.33 -7.82 8.24
N ARG A 246 21.18 -6.87 7.80
CA ARG A 246 21.52 -5.70 8.60
C ARG A 246 20.30 -4.80 8.88
N GLU A 247 19.48 -4.54 7.87
CA GLU A 247 18.31 -3.66 8.00
C GLU A 247 17.30 -4.23 8.99
N THR A 248 17.01 -5.54 8.92
CA THR A 248 16.14 -6.20 9.88
C THR A 248 16.68 -6.10 11.31
N GLN A 249 18.00 -6.26 11.52
CA GLN A 249 18.58 -6.13 12.85
C GLN A 249 18.52 -4.69 13.37
N GLU A 250 18.83 -3.70 12.53
CA GLU A 250 18.77 -2.27 12.90
C GLU A 250 17.35 -1.88 13.32
N GLU A 251 16.36 -2.10 12.45
CA GLU A 251 14.97 -1.72 12.70
C GLU A 251 14.35 -2.50 13.88
N ALA A 252 14.73 -3.77 14.04
CA ALA A 252 14.29 -4.55 15.20
C ALA A 252 14.90 -4.03 16.51
N CYS A 253 16.18 -3.66 16.52
CA CYS A 253 16.84 -3.14 17.72
C CYS A 253 16.23 -1.79 18.14
N ASP A 254 16.00 -0.89 17.19
CA ASP A 254 15.37 0.41 17.46
C ASP A 254 13.94 0.23 18.00
N ALA A 255 13.17 -0.71 17.44
CA ALA A 255 11.84 -1.04 17.96
C ALA A 255 11.89 -1.64 19.38
N LEU A 256 12.85 -2.52 19.67
CA LEU A 256 13.04 -3.08 21.01
C LEU A 256 13.48 -2.04 22.03
N ILE A 257 14.26 -1.03 21.63
CA ILE A 257 14.64 0.09 22.49
C ILE A 257 13.40 0.89 22.91
N ASN A 258 12.51 1.19 21.96
CA ASN A 258 11.25 1.88 22.27
C ASN A 258 10.35 1.02 23.19
N LEU A 259 10.27 -0.29 22.93
CA LEU A 259 9.53 -1.23 23.77
C LEU A 259 10.16 -1.49 25.14
N ALA A 260 11.40 -1.09 25.34
CA ALA A 260 12.12 -1.17 26.60
C ALA A 260 11.99 0.13 27.42
N GLY A 261 11.02 1.00 27.10
CA GLY A 261 10.72 2.21 27.87
C GLY A 261 10.34 1.91 29.32
N SER A 262 9.52 0.87 29.54
CA SER A 262 9.12 0.41 30.87
C SER A 262 9.90 -0.82 31.37
N ASP A 263 9.92 -1.01 32.69
CA ASP A 263 10.45 -2.23 33.32
C ASP A 263 9.69 -3.50 32.89
N ALA A 264 8.40 -3.38 32.59
CA ALA A 264 7.58 -4.48 32.13
C ALA A 264 8.01 -4.90 30.71
N GLY A 265 8.14 -3.94 29.80
CA GLY A 265 8.62 -4.15 28.44
C GLY A 265 10.02 -4.75 28.41
N LYS A 266 10.97 -4.21 29.20
CA LYS A 266 12.31 -4.80 29.36
C LYS A 266 12.28 -6.26 29.78
N LYS A 267 11.51 -6.59 30.83
CA LYS A 267 11.40 -7.97 31.34
C LYS A 267 10.81 -8.91 30.30
N GLU A 268 9.77 -8.48 29.59
CA GLU A 268 9.14 -9.25 28.53
C GLU A 268 10.14 -9.55 27.40
N ILE A 269 10.81 -8.52 26.87
CA ILE A 269 11.83 -8.64 25.81
C ILE A 269 12.95 -9.61 26.21
N ILE A 270 13.45 -9.51 27.46
CA ILE A 270 14.45 -10.42 28.00
C ILE A 270 13.92 -11.86 28.05
N SER A 271 12.70 -12.05 28.55
CA SER A 271 12.08 -13.38 28.67
C SER A 271 11.82 -14.06 27.33
N LEU A 272 11.57 -13.27 26.28
CA LEU A 272 11.42 -13.73 24.91
C LEU A 272 12.75 -14.19 24.31
N GLY A 273 13.88 -13.94 24.98
CA GLY A 273 15.22 -14.35 24.56
C GLY A 273 15.88 -13.41 23.57
N ALA A 274 15.57 -12.11 23.64
CA ALA A 274 16.26 -11.08 22.87
C ALA A 274 17.78 -11.01 23.14
N PRO A 275 18.30 -11.20 24.37
CA PRO A 275 19.76 -11.16 24.61
C PRO A 275 20.55 -12.15 23.75
N ALA A 276 20.03 -13.38 23.56
CA ALA A 276 20.66 -14.37 22.70
C ALA A 276 20.61 -13.97 21.21
N ALA A 277 19.50 -13.38 20.75
CA ALA A 277 19.38 -12.87 19.39
C ALA A 277 20.36 -11.71 19.13
N LEU A 278 20.50 -10.79 20.10
CA LEU A 278 21.45 -9.67 20.04
C LEU A 278 22.90 -10.14 20.05
N GLU A 279 23.25 -11.20 20.77
CA GLU A 279 24.61 -11.77 20.73
C GLU A 279 24.95 -12.29 19.32
N VAL A 280 24.00 -12.96 18.66
CA VAL A 280 24.17 -13.41 17.27
C VAL A 280 24.28 -12.21 16.32
N ALA A 281 23.41 -11.21 16.46
CA ALA A 281 23.42 -9.99 15.66
C ALA A 281 24.73 -9.21 15.81
N SER A 282 25.24 -9.07 17.04
CA SER A 282 26.49 -8.38 17.35
C SER A 282 27.70 -9.04 16.68
N LYS A 283 27.72 -10.38 16.61
CA LYS A 283 28.76 -11.13 15.88
C LYS A 283 28.67 -10.93 14.37
N ALA A 284 27.45 -10.85 13.82
CA ALA A 284 27.24 -10.65 12.40
C ALA A 284 27.46 -9.18 11.95
N HIS A 285 27.16 -8.21 12.82
CA HIS A 285 27.10 -6.78 12.53
C HIS A 285 27.83 -5.93 13.58
N ALA A 286 29.11 -6.21 13.82
CA ALA A 286 29.89 -5.62 14.91
C ALA A 286 30.01 -4.08 14.93
N LEU A 287 29.64 -3.40 13.83
CA LEU A 287 29.65 -1.94 13.71
C LEU A 287 28.24 -1.31 13.70
N CYS A 288 27.20 -2.09 13.96
CA CYS A 288 25.83 -1.59 14.04
C CYS A 288 25.59 -0.94 15.42
N SER A 289 25.34 0.37 15.43
CA SER A 289 25.08 1.13 16.67
C SER A 289 23.79 0.67 17.34
N SER A 290 22.71 0.45 16.58
CA SER A 290 21.42 0.01 17.13
C SER A 290 21.53 -1.31 17.91
N VAL A 291 22.31 -2.28 17.41
CA VAL A 291 22.55 -3.54 18.12
C VAL A 291 23.27 -3.31 19.45
N ALA A 292 24.31 -2.47 19.45
CA ALA A 292 25.06 -2.14 20.67
C ALA A 292 24.21 -1.35 21.69
N GLU A 293 23.41 -0.39 21.22
CA GLU A 293 22.51 0.41 22.05
C GLU A 293 21.40 -0.46 22.66
N CYS A 294 20.83 -1.37 21.88
CA CYS A 294 19.81 -2.31 22.37
C CYS A 294 20.39 -3.26 23.43
N GLN A 295 21.61 -3.77 23.24
CA GLN A 295 22.31 -4.56 24.25
C GLN A 295 22.54 -3.78 25.55
N ALA A 296 22.96 -2.52 25.46
CA ALA A 296 23.15 -1.67 26.64
C ALA A 296 21.81 -1.38 27.35
N CYS A 297 20.74 -1.13 26.59
CA CYS A 297 19.40 -0.89 27.11
C CYS A 297 18.91 -2.07 27.95
N LEU A 298 19.05 -3.30 27.43
CA LEU A 298 18.60 -4.53 28.11
C LEU A 298 19.57 -5.04 29.17
N GLY A 299 20.87 -4.75 29.06
CA GLY A 299 21.92 -5.18 30.00
C GLY A 299 21.97 -4.40 31.31
N SER A 300 21.33 -3.24 31.39
CA SER A 300 21.31 -2.37 32.58
C SER A 300 20.44 -2.90 33.75
N ALA A 301 19.86 -4.11 33.64
CA ALA A 301 18.88 -4.66 34.56
C ALA A 301 19.38 -5.79 35.48
N THR A 302 20.70 -6.01 35.59
CA THR A 302 21.30 -6.96 36.54
C THR A 302 21.88 -6.26 37.76
#